data_AF-A0A9N7TZU6-F1
#
_entry.id   AF-A0A9N7TZU6-F1
#
_cell.length_a   1.000
_cell.length_b   1.000
_cell.length_c   1.000
_cell.angle_alpha   90.00
_cell.angle_beta   90.00
_cell.angle_gamma   90.00
#
_symmetry.space_group_name_H-M   'P 1'
#
loop_
_entity.id
_entity.type
_entity.pdbx_description
1 polymer ?
#
loop_
_entity_poly.entity_id
_entity_poly.type
_entity_poly.pdbx_seq_one_letter_code
_entity_poly.pdbx_strand_id
1 'polypeptide(L)'
;MGRRRTLPNINSPDWGIRMQAERQAVNFTVQGSAADLCKVAMIRIFNLVSTTSLTARLIAQLHDELLYEVDDSQVENFAALVKSTMESLQHIDQLGVHLRVPLKVAVSSGKSWGSMTELKIPSSSPSP
;
A
#
# COMPACT_ATOMS: atom_id res chain seq x y z
N MET A 1 7.17 3.70 10.53
CA MET A 1 6.82 2.57 11.42
C MET A 1 8.03 1.90 12.08
N GLY A 2 9.22 2.53 12.08
CA GLY A 2 10.36 2.07 12.89
C GLY A 2 11.21 0.94 12.30
N ARG A 3 10.95 0.49 11.06
CA ARG A 3 11.76 -0.51 10.36
C ARG A 3 13.22 -0.03 10.21
N ARG A 4 14.19 -0.88 10.56
CA ARG A 4 15.62 -0.56 10.52
C ARG A 4 16.36 -1.42 9.51
N ARG A 5 17.40 -0.87 8.89
CA ARG A 5 18.41 -1.60 8.11
C ARG A 5 19.79 -1.21 8.59
N THR A 6 20.55 -2.20 9.03
CA THR A 6 21.95 -2.04 9.39
C THR A 6 22.80 -1.95 8.15
N LEU A 7 23.63 -0.91 8.05
CA LEU A 7 24.56 -0.68 6.95
C LEU A 7 25.98 -0.58 7.53
N PRO A 8 26.63 -1.72 7.88
CA PRO A 8 27.94 -1.71 8.54
C PRO A 8 29.01 -0.98 7.71
N ASN A 9 28.83 -0.98 6.39
CA ASN A 9 29.74 -0.40 5.40
C ASN A 9 29.60 1.12 5.24
N ILE A 10 28.71 1.79 5.97
CA ILE A 10 28.49 3.25 5.83
C ILE A 10 29.73 4.07 6.22
N ASN A 11 30.60 3.51 7.06
CA ASN A 11 31.87 4.13 7.48
C ASN A 11 33.08 3.46 6.82
N SER A 12 32.89 2.71 5.73
CA SER A 12 33.98 2.03 5.03
C SER A 12 35.03 3.04 4.54
N PRO A 13 36.34 2.75 4.69
CA PRO A 13 37.40 3.55 4.08
C PRO A 13 37.44 3.36 2.55
N ASP A 14 36.96 2.22 2.06
CA ASP A 14 36.75 2.00 0.62
C ASP A 14 35.57 2.84 0.13
N TRP A 15 35.87 3.76 -0.78
CA TRP A 15 34.93 4.73 -1.32
C TRP A 15 33.76 4.07 -2.07
N GLY A 16 34.02 3.02 -2.85
CA GLY A 16 32.99 2.34 -3.63
C GLY A 16 31.99 1.61 -2.72
N ILE A 17 32.51 0.92 -1.70
CA ILE A 17 31.70 0.23 -0.68
C ILE A 17 30.88 1.25 0.12
N ARG A 18 31.47 2.39 0.50
CA ARG A 18 30.76 3.46 1.22
C ARG A 18 29.64 4.06 0.36
N MET A 19 29.92 4.39 -0.90
CA MET A 19 28.92 4.95 -1.82
C MET A 19 27.74 3.99 -2.02
N GLN A 20 28.00 2.68 -2.10
CA GLN A 20 26.94 1.69 -2.17
C GLN A 20 26.07 1.70 -0.91
N ALA A 21 26.68 1.77 0.29
CA ALA A 21 25.95 1.84 1.55
C ALA A 21 25.09 3.11 1.64
N GLU A 22 25.60 4.27 1.24
CA GLU A 22 24.85 5.53 1.18
C GLU A 22 23.61 5.41 0.27
N ARG A 23 23.79 4.86 -0.95
CA ARG A 23 22.65 4.61 -1.88
C ARG A 23 21.62 3.66 -1.28
N GLN A 24 22.06 2.61 -0.60
CA GLN A 24 21.16 1.69 0.09
C GLN A 24 20.38 2.37 1.22
N ALA A 25 20.99 3.29 1.97
CA ALA A 25 20.33 4.02 3.05
C ALA A 25 19.17 4.88 2.53
N VAL A 26 19.42 5.63 1.46
CA VAL A 26 18.41 6.47 0.80
C VAL A 26 17.27 5.60 0.26
N ASN A 27 17.60 4.57 -0.52
CA ASN A 27 16.59 3.68 -1.12
C ASN A 27 15.76 2.94 -0.07
N PHE A 28 16.39 2.49 1.01
CA PHE A 28 15.71 1.78 2.10
C PHE A 28 14.64 2.64 2.78
N THR A 29 14.90 3.94 2.92
CA THR A 29 13.96 4.87 3.58
C THR A 29 12.68 5.00 2.75
N VAL A 30 12.82 5.19 1.43
CA VAL A 30 11.68 5.35 0.52
C VAL A 30 10.95 4.02 0.30
N GLN A 31 11.66 2.99 -0.14
CA GLN A 31 11.05 1.67 -0.42
C GLN A 31 10.50 1.03 0.84
N GLY A 32 11.11 1.29 1.98
CA GLY A 32 10.67 0.77 3.26
C GLY A 32 9.40 1.37 3.79
N SER A 33 9.33 2.68 3.78
CA SER A 33 8.12 3.38 4.20
C SER A 33 6.95 3.03 3.28
N ALA A 34 7.17 2.90 1.97
CA ALA A 34 6.17 2.42 1.04
C ALA A 34 5.71 0.98 1.37
N ALA A 35 6.66 0.05 1.57
CA ALA A 35 6.33 -1.33 1.94
C ALA A 35 5.60 -1.44 3.28
N ASP A 36 5.95 -0.60 4.25
CA ASP A 36 5.28 -0.52 5.55
C ASP A 36 3.81 -0.07 5.38
N LEU A 37 3.54 0.96 4.58
CA LEU A 37 2.18 1.43 4.27
C LEU A 37 1.35 0.38 3.54
N CYS A 38 1.91 -0.26 2.50
CA CYS A 38 1.24 -1.33 1.77
C CYS A 38 0.85 -2.49 2.70
N LYS A 39 1.73 -2.89 3.61
CA LYS A 39 1.42 -3.95 4.59
C LYS A 39 0.31 -3.55 5.56
N VAL A 40 0.27 -2.31 6.02
CA VAL A 40 -0.85 -1.84 6.86
C VAL A 40 -2.16 -1.84 6.07
N ALA A 41 -2.15 -1.41 4.80
CA ALA A 41 -3.31 -1.54 3.91
C ALA A 41 -3.79 -2.98 3.82
N MET A 42 -2.88 -3.92 3.54
CA MET A 42 -3.21 -5.35 3.45
C MET A 42 -3.86 -5.87 4.73
N ILE A 43 -3.30 -5.56 5.90
CA ILE A 43 -3.84 -6.00 7.19
C ILE A 43 -5.24 -5.40 7.42
N ARG A 44 -5.43 -4.11 7.17
CA ARG A 44 -6.74 -3.45 7.36
C ARG A 44 -7.80 -4.02 6.42
N ILE A 45 -7.48 -4.17 5.14
CA ILE A 45 -8.41 -4.73 4.16
C ILE A 45 -8.75 -6.17 4.54
N PHE A 46 -7.77 -6.98 4.90
CA PHE A 46 -7.99 -8.37 5.33
C PHE A 46 -8.95 -8.46 6.52
N ASN A 47 -8.76 -7.61 7.55
CA ASN A 47 -9.64 -7.57 8.72
C ASN A 47 -11.06 -7.07 8.40
N LEU A 48 -11.20 -6.15 7.46
CA LEU A 48 -12.52 -5.68 7.00
C LEU A 48 -13.25 -6.76 6.20
N VAL A 49 -12.55 -7.47 5.33
CA VAL A 49 -13.13 -8.59 4.57
C VAL A 49 -13.56 -9.71 5.52
N SER A 50 -12.78 -10.03 6.55
CA SER A 50 -13.13 -11.11 7.50
C SER A 50 -14.31 -10.79 8.42
N THR A 51 -14.73 -9.53 8.51
CA THR A 51 -15.84 -9.07 9.36
C THR A 51 -17.09 -8.68 8.55
N THR A 52 -17.03 -8.78 7.23
CA THR A 52 -18.14 -8.44 6.30
C THR A 52 -18.56 -9.67 5.51
N SER A 53 -19.61 -9.55 4.69
CA SER A 53 -20.05 -10.61 3.77
C SER A 53 -19.26 -10.64 2.45
N LEU A 54 -18.13 -9.94 2.37
CA LEU A 54 -17.31 -9.86 1.17
C LEU A 54 -16.49 -11.14 1.02
N THR A 55 -16.46 -11.70 -0.19
CA THR A 55 -15.73 -12.94 -0.51
C THR A 55 -14.39 -12.67 -1.20
N ALA A 56 -13.93 -11.41 -1.20
CA ALA A 56 -12.71 -10.99 -1.84
C ALA A 56 -11.47 -11.73 -1.29
N ARG A 57 -10.64 -12.24 -2.18
CA ARG A 57 -9.42 -12.98 -1.84
C ARG A 57 -8.20 -12.27 -2.40
N LEU A 58 -7.23 -11.98 -1.54
CA LEU A 58 -5.93 -11.45 -1.97
C LEU A 58 -5.18 -12.55 -2.74
N ILE A 59 -4.84 -12.28 -3.99
CA ILE A 59 -4.11 -13.20 -4.88
C ILE A 59 -2.62 -12.91 -4.84
N ALA A 60 -2.25 -11.65 -5.01
CA ALA A 60 -0.86 -11.23 -5.11
C ALA A 60 -0.66 -9.80 -4.63
N GLN A 61 0.57 -9.51 -4.22
CA GLN A 61 1.06 -8.16 -3.97
C GLN A 61 2.28 -7.94 -4.87
N LEU A 62 2.22 -6.91 -5.72
CA LEU A 62 3.29 -6.56 -6.65
C LEU A 62 3.71 -5.12 -6.37
N HIS A 63 4.84 -4.94 -5.67
CA HIS A 63 5.29 -3.62 -5.22
C HIS A 63 4.21 -2.84 -4.44
N ASP A 64 3.61 -1.82 -5.04
CA ASP A 64 2.55 -0.98 -4.50
C ASP A 64 1.13 -1.42 -4.92
N GLU A 65 1.01 -2.46 -5.73
CA GLU A 65 -0.26 -3.00 -6.22
C GLU A 65 -0.72 -4.22 -5.40
N LEU A 66 -2.04 -4.27 -5.14
CA LEU A 66 -2.71 -5.41 -4.51
C LEU A 66 -3.74 -6.00 -5.49
N LEU A 67 -3.53 -7.25 -5.88
CA LEU A 67 -4.41 -7.96 -6.80
C LEU A 67 -5.37 -8.87 -6.02
N TYR A 68 -6.66 -8.65 -6.23
CA TYR A 68 -7.73 -9.42 -5.59
C TYR A 68 -8.58 -10.14 -6.63
N GLU A 69 -9.09 -11.30 -6.23
CA GLU A 69 -10.19 -12.00 -6.89
C GLU A 69 -11.46 -11.75 -6.08
N VAL A 70 -12.53 -11.32 -6.74
CA VAL A 70 -13.76 -10.85 -6.11
C VAL A 70 -14.94 -11.36 -6.91
N ASP A 71 -16.04 -11.70 -6.24
CA ASP A 71 -17.29 -12.00 -6.92
C ASP A 71 -17.81 -10.78 -7.69
N ASP A 72 -18.31 -10.99 -8.90
CA ASP A 72 -18.78 -9.92 -9.80
C ASP A 72 -19.81 -9.00 -9.12
N SER A 73 -20.71 -9.57 -8.32
CA SER A 73 -21.75 -8.82 -7.61
C SER A 73 -21.20 -7.90 -6.52
N GLN A 74 -19.95 -8.10 -6.12
CA GLN A 74 -19.31 -7.39 -5.01
C GLN A 74 -18.21 -6.42 -5.47
N VAL A 75 -17.87 -6.39 -6.76
CA VAL A 75 -16.73 -5.62 -7.30
C VAL A 75 -16.79 -4.14 -6.90
N GLU A 76 -17.92 -3.46 -7.12
CA GLU A 76 -18.03 -2.03 -6.83
C GLU A 76 -17.91 -1.72 -5.33
N ASN A 77 -18.57 -2.52 -4.49
CA ASN A 77 -18.53 -2.36 -3.04
C ASN A 77 -17.12 -2.62 -2.49
N PHE A 78 -16.50 -3.72 -2.91
CA PHE A 78 -15.14 -4.05 -2.50
C PHE A 78 -14.14 -2.99 -2.98
N ALA A 79 -14.28 -2.50 -4.21
CA ALA A 79 -13.43 -1.46 -4.75
C ALA A 79 -13.52 -0.15 -3.95
N ALA A 80 -14.73 0.27 -3.54
CA ALA A 80 -14.93 1.43 -2.67
C ALA A 80 -14.30 1.24 -1.27
N LEU A 81 -14.44 0.04 -0.70
CA LEU A 81 -13.82 -0.32 0.57
C LEU A 81 -12.28 -0.27 0.48
N VAL A 82 -11.69 -0.87 -0.55
CA VAL A 82 -10.22 -0.86 -0.76
C VAL A 82 -9.72 0.57 -0.91
N LYS A 83 -10.37 1.38 -1.77
CA LYS A 83 -9.98 2.77 -2.01
C LYS A 83 -10.01 3.58 -0.72
N SER A 84 -11.15 3.62 -0.03
CA SER A 84 -11.29 4.37 1.22
C SER A 84 -10.31 3.89 2.31
N THR A 85 -10.10 2.58 2.44
CA THR A 85 -9.18 2.01 3.43
C THR A 85 -7.74 2.43 3.15
N MET A 86 -7.29 2.34 1.90
CA MET A 86 -5.92 2.71 1.51
C MET A 86 -5.68 4.22 1.58
N GLU A 87 -6.64 5.05 1.15
CA GLU A 87 -6.52 6.51 1.23
C GLU A 87 -6.51 6.99 2.70
N SER A 88 -7.25 6.31 3.60
CA SER A 88 -7.24 6.62 5.05
C SER A 88 -5.86 6.47 5.71
N LEU A 89 -4.94 5.71 5.10
CA LEU A 89 -3.58 5.51 5.64
C LEU A 89 -2.72 6.76 5.62
N GLN A 90 -3.19 7.84 4.98
CA GLN A 90 -2.58 9.15 5.09
C GLN A 90 -2.39 9.59 6.56
N HIS A 91 -3.32 9.18 7.43
CA HIS A 91 -3.32 9.48 8.86
C HIS A 91 -3.52 8.20 9.68
N ILE A 92 -2.50 7.82 10.46
CA ILE A 92 -2.55 6.67 11.37
C ILE A 92 -1.99 7.09 12.73
N ASP A 93 -2.87 7.62 13.58
CA ASP A 93 -2.49 8.21 14.87
C ASP A 93 -1.74 7.22 15.77
N GLN A 94 -2.20 5.97 15.82
CA GLN A 94 -1.61 4.89 16.63
C GLN A 94 -0.15 4.58 16.26
N LEU A 95 0.24 4.86 15.01
CA LEU A 95 1.61 4.64 14.50
C LEU A 95 2.35 5.96 14.27
N GLY A 96 1.75 7.11 14.63
CA GLY A 96 2.28 8.45 14.39
C GLY A 96 2.53 8.77 12.92
N VAL A 97 1.78 8.15 12.00
CA VAL A 97 1.93 8.39 10.56
C VAL A 97 1.04 9.54 10.15
N HIS A 98 1.64 10.66 9.76
CA HIS A 98 0.93 11.81 9.18
C HIS A 98 1.64 12.22 7.90
N LEU A 99 1.11 11.77 6.76
CA LEU A 99 1.69 12.10 5.47
C LEU A 99 1.34 13.56 5.10
N ARG A 100 2.34 14.26 4.56
CA ARG A 100 2.18 15.65 4.09
C ARG A 100 1.41 15.75 2.77
N VAL A 101 1.29 14.63 2.05
CA VAL A 101 0.65 14.54 0.74
C VAL A 101 -0.42 13.46 0.80
N PRO A 102 -1.61 13.68 0.22
CA PRO A 102 -2.64 12.67 0.14
C PRO A 102 -2.19 11.42 -0.60
N LEU A 103 -2.60 10.25 -0.11
CA LEU A 103 -2.44 9.00 -0.83
C LEU A 103 -3.59 8.88 -1.82
N LYS A 104 -3.28 8.92 -3.12
CA LYS A 104 -4.27 8.66 -4.17
C LYS A 104 -4.24 7.17 -4.51
N VAL A 105 -5.41 6.54 -4.54
CA VAL A 105 -5.55 5.12 -4.88
C VAL A 105 -6.34 4.98 -6.18
N ALA A 106 -5.72 4.34 -7.16
CA ALA A 106 -6.37 3.93 -8.40
C ALA A 106 -6.85 2.49 -8.24
N VAL A 107 -8.06 2.20 -8.72
CA VAL A 107 -8.64 0.85 -8.67
C VAL A 107 -9.11 0.49 -10.07
N SER A 108 -8.68 -0.66 -10.54
CA SER A 108 -9.09 -1.22 -11.83
C SER A 108 -9.76 -2.57 -11.60
N SER A 109 -10.64 -2.97 -12.52
CA SER A 109 -11.25 -4.30 -12.52
C SER A 109 -11.29 -4.88 -13.93
N GLY A 110 -11.30 -6.20 -14.03
CA GLY A 110 -11.36 -6.89 -15.32
C GLY A 110 -11.38 -8.40 -15.13
N LYS A 111 -11.84 -9.11 -16.16
CA LYS A 111 -11.86 -10.58 -16.19
C LYS A 111 -10.49 -11.22 -16.39
N SER A 112 -9.53 -10.43 -16.87
CA SER A 112 -8.12 -10.79 -17.00
C SER A 112 -7.28 -9.62 -16.54
N TRP A 113 -6.16 -9.92 -15.87
CA TRP A 113 -5.21 -8.91 -15.40
C TRP A 113 -4.68 -8.03 -16.55
N GLY A 114 -4.50 -8.61 -17.74
CA GLY A 114 -4.01 -7.86 -18.92
C GLY A 114 -5.03 -6.93 -19.57
N SER A 115 -6.31 -6.96 -19.17
CA SER A 115 -7.40 -6.20 -19.80
C SER A 115 -8.31 -5.53 -18.76
N MET A 116 -7.71 -4.94 -17.72
CA MET A 116 -8.45 -4.25 -16.67
C MET A 116 -8.81 -2.81 -17.10
N THR A 117 -9.96 -2.33 -16.63
CA THR A 117 -10.42 -0.95 -16.83
C THR A 117 -10.50 -0.25 -15.48
N GLU A 118 -10.07 1.01 -15.44
CA GLU A 118 -10.14 1.83 -14.21
C GLU A 118 -11.61 2.05 -13.81
N LEU A 119 -11.91 1.81 -12.54
CA LEU A 119 -13.22 2.04 -11.95
C LEU A 119 -13.34 3.48 -11.48
N LYS A 120 -14.36 4.19 -11.95
CA LYS A 120 -14.71 5.53 -11.46
C LYS A 120 -15.48 5.43 -10.15
N ILE A 121 -14.76 5.26 -9.06
CA ILE A 121 -15.32 5.24 -7.71
C ILE A 121 -15.43 6.67 -7.21
N PRO A 122 -16.64 7.18 -6.89
CA PRO A 122 -16.80 8.50 -6.31
C PRO A 122 -15.97 8.60 -5.02
N SER A 123 -15.17 9.65 -4.90
CA SER A 123 -14.43 9.92 -3.68
C SER A 123 -15.44 10.13 -2.55
N SER A 124 -15.34 9.33 -1.48
CA SER A 124 -16.04 9.63 -0.24
C SER A 124 -15.54 11.00 0.24
N SER A 125 -16.40 12.01 0.17
CA SER A 125 -16.13 13.33 0.75
C SER A 125 -15.71 13.13 2.21
N PRO A 126 -14.67 13.83 2.71
CA PRO A 126 -14.42 13.85 4.13
C PRO A 126 -15.71 14.40 4.78
N SER A 127 -16.29 13.63 5.70
CA SER A 127 -17.38 14.14 6.53
C SER A 127 -16.87 15.38 7.27
N PRO A 128 -17.68 16.45 7.37
CA PRO A 128 -17.26 17.73 7.94
C PRO A 128 -16.83 17.64 9.41
#